data_AF-A0A2L0F0W8-F1
#
_entry.id   AF-A0A2L0F0W8-F1
#
_cell.length_a   1.000
_cell.length_b   1.000
_cell.length_c   1.000
_cell.angle_alpha   90.00
_cell.angle_beta   90.00
_cell.angle_gamma   90.00
#
_symmetry.space_group_name_H-M   'P 1'
#
loop_
_entity.id
_entity.type
_entity.pdbx_description
1 polymer ?
#
loop_
_entity_poly.entity_id
_entity_poly.type
_entity_poly.pdbx_seq_one_letter_code
_entity_poly.pdbx_strand_id
1 'polypeptide(L)'
;MKWMAAALALHGIGCASLPNMDSSMPIEIDHGFFASRYKQAGRPIDPGDMVARLKQEPSAESAASRGEGLRVVSSVMASVAGVLIGWPLGQAIGGERKPIWALAGVGAGVFAVNIPIAIWADSSMDSAVEAYNKTRTFSDDTTTEPEVSTEDTRTPGARAGSTSPSGPPGVFGFAFGASMEASAAACRQGGHTWSEEEGAGRCSGAPAEGLAGAAAQLDFTDGRLTAVELVIRPPDDAQGWASAFRETEAVLVRTHGKSKERTFVVPDDCKAEERFLACVAEGKVTGSASWSLDDGHSVALSIAGSPPPSTIRVRARSGQ
;
A
#
# COMPACT_ATOMS: atom_id res chain seq x y z
N MET A 1 -47.69 13.12 -21.62
CA MET A 1 -46.47 13.79 -22.16
C MET A 1 -46.29 15.17 -21.50
N LYS A 2 -45.88 15.26 -20.22
CA LYS A 2 -45.61 16.54 -19.52
C LYS A 2 -44.45 16.49 -18.49
N TRP A 3 -43.62 15.45 -18.49
CA TRP A 3 -42.58 15.23 -17.45
C TRP A 3 -41.12 15.38 -17.95
N MET A 4 -40.88 15.96 -19.13
CA MET A 4 -39.53 16.06 -19.70
C MET A 4 -38.76 17.37 -19.37
N ALA A 5 -39.29 18.26 -18.52
CA ALA A 5 -38.68 19.59 -18.32
C ALA A 5 -37.84 19.77 -17.03
N ALA A 6 -37.67 18.74 -16.19
CA ALA A 6 -37.15 18.94 -14.82
C ALA A 6 -35.73 18.37 -14.53
N ALA A 7 -34.98 17.88 -15.53
CA ALA A 7 -33.72 17.14 -15.28
C ALA A 7 -32.41 17.87 -15.67
N LEU A 8 -32.44 19.18 -15.94
CA LEU A 8 -31.28 19.93 -16.48
C LEU A 8 -30.73 21.04 -15.57
N ALA A 9 -31.04 21.01 -14.26
CA ALA A 9 -30.65 22.07 -13.32
C ALA A 9 -29.51 21.69 -12.33
N LEU A 10 -28.87 20.53 -12.46
CA LEU A 10 -27.86 20.04 -11.49
C LEU A 10 -26.39 20.18 -11.91
N HIS A 11 -26.08 20.81 -13.07
CA HIS A 11 -24.70 20.98 -13.54
C HIS A 11 -24.09 22.36 -13.20
N GLY A 12 -24.73 23.14 -12.33
CA GLY A 12 -24.28 24.46 -11.90
C GLY A 12 -23.39 24.47 -10.66
N ILE A 13 -22.77 23.34 -10.27
CA ILE A 13 -21.74 23.36 -9.24
C ILE A 13 -20.52 24.02 -9.89
N GLY A 14 -20.36 25.31 -9.64
CA GLY A 14 -19.27 26.11 -10.19
C GLY A 14 -17.94 25.42 -9.95
N CYS A 15 -17.11 25.35 -10.98
CA CYS A 15 -15.73 24.87 -10.90
C CYS A 15 -14.96 25.75 -9.91
N ALA A 16 -15.00 25.41 -8.62
CA ALA A 16 -14.08 25.97 -7.66
C ALA A 16 -12.68 25.53 -8.09
N SER A 17 -11.91 26.44 -8.67
CA SER A 17 -10.52 26.18 -9.03
C SER A 17 -9.78 25.75 -7.78
N LEU A 18 -9.24 24.53 -7.81
CA LEU A 18 -8.34 24.08 -6.76
C LEU A 18 -7.10 24.98 -6.74
N PRO A 19 -6.50 25.23 -5.57
CA PRO A 19 -5.27 26.00 -5.50
C PRO A 19 -4.16 25.31 -6.29
N ASN A 20 -3.31 26.11 -6.94
CA ASN A 20 -2.09 25.64 -7.57
C ASN A 20 -1.12 25.08 -6.52
N MET A 21 -0.28 24.15 -6.94
CA MET A 21 0.78 23.54 -6.15
C MET A 21 1.85 24.57 -5.79
N ASP A 22 2.23 24.64 -4.53
CA ASP A 22 3.39 25.40 -4.07
C ASP A 22 4.64 24.53 -4.21
N SER A 23 5.56 24.91 -5.10
CA SER A 23 6.79 24.16 -5.34
C SER A 23 7.77 24.16 -4.16
N SER A 24 7.52 24.92 -3.09
CA SER A 24 8.37 24.95 -1.89
C SER A 24 7.94 23.94 -0.81
N MET A 25 6.72 23.41 -0.88
CA MET A 25 6.16 22.53 0.15
C MET A 25 6.15 21.05 -0.29
N PRO A 26 6.38 20.10 0.64
CA PRO A 26 6.21 18.68 0.34
C PRO A 26 4.75 18.38 0.01
N ILE A 27 4.53 17.39 -0.85
CA ILE A 27 3.20 16.91 -1.20
C ILE A 27 2.84 15.78 -0.24
N GLU A 28 1.72 15.93 0.46
CA GLU A 28 1.12 14.90 1.31
C GLU A 28 0.31 13.93 0.44
N ILE A 29 0.54 12.63 0.60
CA ILE A 29 -0.25 11.59 -0.05
C ILE A 29 -1.30 11.10 0.95
N ASP A 30 -2.57 11.26 0.61
CA ASP A 30 -3.72 10.80 1.38
C ASP A 30 -4.38 9.61 0.64
N HIS A 31 -4.13 8.39 1.13
CA HIS A 31 -4.62 7.17 0.50
C HIS A 31 -6.11 6.93 0.83
N GLY A 32 -6.98 7.39 -0.06
CA GLY A 32 -8.41 7.09 0.00
C GLY A 32 -8.73 5.61 -0.27
N PHE A 33 -10.01 5.24 -0.16
CA PHE A 33 -10.46 3.86 -0.44
C PHE A 33 -10.33 3.50 -1.93
N PHE A 34 -10.73 4.41 -2.83
CA PHE A 34 -10.73 4.16 -4.29
C PHE A 34 -9.63 4.87 -5.09
N ALA A 35 -8.94 5.87 -4.52
CA ALA A 35 -7.89 6.63 -5.20
C ALA A 35 -7.02 7.39 -4.18
N SER A 36 -5.75 7.63 -4.53
CA SER A 36 -4.88 8.54 -3.79
C SER A 36 -5.30 9.99 -4.03
N ARG A 37 -5.33 10.80 -2.96
CA ARG A 37 -5.53 12.26 -3.02
C ARG A 37 -4.22 12.94 -2.64
N TYR A 38 -3.90 14.03 -3.31
CA TYR A 38 -2.68 14.78 -3.06
C TYR A 38 -3.01 16.11 -2.43
N LYS A 39 -2.32 16.43 -1.34
CA LYS A 39 -2.55 17.63 -0.54
C LYS A 39 -1.25 18.38 -0.28
N GLN A 40 -1.36 19.68 -0.05
CA GLN A 40 -0.29 20.52 0.48
C GLN A 40 -0.86 21.35 1.62
N ALA A 41 -0.24 21.25 2.80
CA ALA A 41 -0.71 21.90 4.02
C ALA A 41 -2.19 21.57 4.29
N GLY A 42 -2.55 20.30 4.13
CA GLY A 42 -3.93 19.79 4.31
C GLY A 42 -4.95 20.22 3.25
N ARG A 43 -4.58 20.97 2.21
CA ARG A 43 -5.49 21.39 1.13
C ARG A 43 -5.29 20.54 -0.12
N PRO A 44 -6.37 20.11 -0.80
CA PRO A 44 -6.26 19.38 -2.06
C PRO A 44 -5.60 20.25 -3.14
N ILE A 45 -4.68 19.65 -3.88
CA ILE A 45 -3.97 20.29 -4.99
C ILE A 45 -4.67 19.93 -6.30
N ASP A 46 -4.66 20.84 -7.27
CA ASP A 46 -5.06 20.51 -8.64
C ASP A 46 -4.16 19.40 -9.23
N PRO A 47 -4.72 18.25 -9.66
CA PRO A 47 -3.91 17.16 -10.22
C PRO A 47 -3.17 17.56 -11.50
N GLY A 48 -3.73 18.45 -12.32
CA GLY A 48 -3.10 18.90 -13.56
C GLY A 48 -1.86 19.74 -13.29
N ASP A 49 -1.96 20.71 -12.38
CA ASP A 49 -0.81 21.51 -11.96
C ASP A 49 0.25 20.66 -11.27
N MET A 50 -0.15 19.74 -10.37
CA MET A 50 0.78 18.81 -9.73
C MET A 50 1.58 18.00 -10.76
N VAL A 51 0.92 17.41 -11.75
CA VAL A 51 1.59 16.62 -12.80
C VAL A 51 2.50 17.51 -13.64
N ALA A 52 2.05 18.70 -14.03
CA ALA A 52 2.85 19.64 -14.80
C ALA A 52 4.13 20.05 -14.06
N ARG A 53 4.07 20.18 -12.73
CA ARG A 53 5.22 20.50 -11.87
C ARG A 53 6.14 19.31 -11.66
N LEU A 54 5.61 18.12 -11.37
CA LEU A 54 6.41 16.91 -11.21
C LEU A 54 7.19 16.55 -12.49
N LYS A 55 6.65 16.88 -13.67
CA LYS A 55 7.35 16.70 -14.96
C LYS A 55 8.51 17.67 -15.17
N GLN A 56 8.58 18.77 -14.43
CA GLN A 56 9.72 19.71 -14.49
C GLN A 56 10.88 19.25 -13.61
N GLU A 57 10.67 18.25 -12.75
CA GLU A 57 11.65 17.77 -11.79
C GLU A 57 12.31 16.49 -12.34
N PRO A 58 13.63 16.50 -12.64
CA PRO A 58 14.29 15.37 -13.30
C PRO A 58 14.17 14.03 -12.56
N SER A 59 14.05 14.05 -11.22
CA SER A 59 13.88 12.85 -10.40
C SER A 59 12.48 12.25 -10.50
N ALA A 60 11.46 13.03 -10.87
CA ALA A 60 10.06 12.64 -10.89
C ALA A 60 9.47 12.55 -12.31
N GLU A 61 10.14 13.12 -13.33
CA GLU A 61 9.63 13.27 -14.70
C GLU A 61 9.13 11.96 -15.31
N SER A 62 9.93 10.89 -15.21
CA SER A 62 9.61 9.60 -15.84
C SER A 62 8.36 8.95 -15.21
N ALA A 63 8.24 9.01 -13.88
CA ALA A 63 7.12 8.45 -13.14
C ALA A 63 5.85 9.29 -13.35
N ALA A 64 5.97 10.62 -13.32
CA ALA A 64 4.85 11.54 -13.57
C ALA A 64 4.31 11.41 -15.00
N SER A 65 5.18 11.37 -16.01
CA SER A 65 4.78 11.21 -17.42
C SER A 65 4.09 9.87 -17.66
N ARG A 66 4.57 8.79 -17.02
CA ARG A 66 3.94 7.48 -17.09
C ARG A 66 2.55 7.49 -16.45
N GLY A 67 2.44 8.05 -15.25
CA GLY A 67 1.16 8.15 -14.53
C GLY A 67 0.13 8.97 -15.32
N GLU A 68 0.55 10.08 -15.94
CA GLU A 68 -0.31 10.93 -16.78
C GLU A 68 -0.82 10.17 -18.00
N GLY A 69 0.09 9.49 -18.73
CA GLY A 69 -0.27 8.68 -19.89
C GLY A 69 -1.29 7.58 -19.53
N LEU A 70 -1.07 6.88 -18.41
CA LEU A 70 -2.00 5.86 -17.92
C LEU A 70 -3.35 6.46 -17.49
N ARG A 71 -3.37 7.63 -16.87
CA ARG A 71 -4.63 8.34 -16.53
C ARG A 71 -5.43 8.74 -17.76
N VAL A 72 -4.78 9.27 -18.80
CA VAL A 72 -5.46 9.64 -20.05
C VAL A 72 -6.08 8.41 -20.71
N VAL A 73 -5.31 7.32 -20.85
CA VAL A 73 -5.82 6.05 -21.39
C VAL A 73 -6.99 5.54 -20.55
N SER A 74 -6.86 5.58 -19.23
CA SER A 74 -7.91 5.12 -18.31
C SER A 74 -9.18 5.95 -18.41
N SER A 75 -9.07 7.27 -18.54
CA SER A 75 -10.22 8.18 -18.70
C SER A 75 -10.99 7.90 -19.99
N VAL A 76 -10.28 7.64 -21.10
CA VAL A 76 -10.91 7.29 -22.38
C VAL A 76 -11.63 5.94 -22.24
N MET A 77 -10.97 4.93 -21.67
CA MET A 77 -11.56 3.60 -21.47
C MET A 77 -12.78 3.64 -20.54
N ALA A 78 -12.71 4.40 -19.45
CA ALA A 78 -13.82 4.58 -18.51
C ALA A 78 -15.00 5.28 -19.18
N SER A 79 -14.75 6.29 -20.03
CA SER A 79 -15.80 6.98 -20.79
C SER A 79 -16.50 6.03 -21.76
N VAL A 80 -15.72 5.23 -22.50
CA VAL A 80 -16.25 4.21 -23.41
C VAL A 80 -17.06 3.17 -22.63
N ALA A 81 -16.52 2.62 -21.54
CA ALA A 81 -17.21 1.66 -20.68
C ALA A 81 -18.52 2.23 -20.11
N GLY A 82 -18.49 3.48 -19.64
CA GLY A 82 -19.66 4.18 -19.11
C GLY A 82 -20.78 4.34 -20.14
N VAL A 83 -20.45 4.68 -21.39
CA VAL A 83 -21.44 4.75 -22.49
C VAL A 83 -22.00 3.36 -22.80
N LEU A 84 -21.14 2.34 -22.90
CA LEU A 84 -21.54 0.97 -23.24
C LEU A 84 -22.45 0.34 -22.18
N ILE A 85 -22.22 0.65 -20.89
CA ILE A 85 -23.06 0.20 -19.77
C ILE A 85 -24.32 1.07 -19.66
N GLY A 86 -24.16 2.39 -19.77
CA GLY A 86 -25.23 3.36 -19.57
C GLY A 86 -26.32 3.31 -20.64
N TRP A 87 -25.96 3.03 -21.90
CA TRP A 87 -26.92 2.97 -23.00
C TRP A 87 -28.05 1.93 -22.80
N PRO A 88 -27.77 0.62 -22.62
CA PRO A 88 -28.82 -0.36 -22.39
C PRO A 88 -29.55 -0.14 -21.07
N LEU A 89 -28.90 0.42 -20.04
CA LEU A 89 -29.58 0.82 -18.81
C LEU A 89 -30.61 1.92 -19.09
N GLY A 90 -30.27 2.91 -19.91
CA GLY A 90 -31.18 3.96 -20.37
C GLY A 90 -32.36 3.40 -21.17
N GLN A 91 -32.12 2.44 -22.07
CA GLN A 91 -33.18 1.73 -22.81
C GLN A 91 -34.14 1.00 -21.86
N ALA A 92 -33.59 0.29 -20.87
CA ALA A 92 -34.39 -0.44 -19.87
C ALA A 92 -35.30 0.51 -19.07
N ILE A 93 -34.75 1.63 -18.59
CA ILE A 93 -35.50 2.67 -17.86
C ILE A 93 -36.53 3.35 -18.79
N GLY A 94 -36.19 3.54 -20.06
CA GLY A 94 -37.08 4.07 -21.09
C GLY A 94 -38.24 3.14 -21.49
N GLY A 95 -38.32 1.93 -20.91
CA GLY A 95 -39.38 0.96 -21.16
C GLY A 95 -39.18 0.15 -22.44
N GLU A 96 -37.98 0.15 -23.02
CA GLU A 96 -37.67 -0.76 -24.13
C GLU A 96 -37.72 -2.21 -23.66
N ARG A 97 -38.44 -3.05 -24.39
CA ARG A 97 -38.66 -4.46 -24.01
C ARG A 97 -37.40 -5.34 -24.15
N LYS A 98 -36.44 -4.92 -24.97
CA LYS A 98 -35.22 -5.69 -25.27
C LYS A 98 -33.99 -4.77 -25.29
N PRO A 99 -33.52 -4.29 -24.13
CA PRO A 99 -32.27 -3.55 -24.04
C PRO A 99 -31.11 -4.38 -24.58
N ILE A 100 -30.11 -3.72 -25.16
CA ILE A 100 -28.94 -4.40 -25.75
C ILE A 100 -27.95 -4.76 -24.63
N TRP A 101 -28.31 -5.71 -23.76
CA TRP A 101 -27.48 -6.12 -22.61
C TRP A 101 -26.11 -6.66 -23.01
N ALA A 102 -25.96 -7.16 -24.25
CA ALA A 102 -24.65 -7.52 -24.80
C ALA A 102 -23.67 -6.34 -24.80
N LEU A 103 -24.15 -5.11 -25.06
CA LEU A 103 -23.34 -3.90 -25.03
C LEU A 103 -22.85 -3.58 -23.61
N ALA A 104 -23.73 -3.74 -22.61
CA ALA A 104 -23.35 -3.63 -21.20
C ALA A 104 -22.32 -4.69 -20.80
N GLY A 105 -22.44 -5.91 -21.31
CA GLY A 105 -21.45 -6.97 -21.11
C GLY A 105 -20.07 -6.59 -21.65
N VAL A 106 -19.99 -6.03 -22.85
CA VAL A 106 -18.74 -5.50 -23.41
C VAL A 106 -18.20 -4.33 -22.57
N GLY A 107 -19.07 -3.39 -22.18
CA GLY A 107 -18.68 -2.26 -21.34
C GLY A 107 -18.12 -2.71 -19.98
N ALA A 108 -18.72 -3.72 -19.34
CA ALA A 108 -18.21 -4.32 -18.12
C ALA A 108 -16.84 -4.99 -18.32
N GLY A 109 -16.64 -5.66 -19.46
CA GLY A 109 -15.34 -6.24 -19.82
C GLY A 109 -14.24 -5.18 -19.97
N VAL A 110 -14.53 -4.06 -20.66
CA VAL A 110 -13.61 -2.93 -20.79
C VAL A 110 -13.30 -2.31 -19.42
N PHE A 111 -14.32 -2.14 -18.58
CA PHE A 111 -14.14 -1.60 -17.23
C PHE A 111 -13.22 -2.48 -16.38
N ALA A 112 -13.39 -3.81 -16.42
CA ALA A 112 -12.56 -4.76 -15.67
C ALA A 112 -11.08 -4.68 -16.06
N VAL A 113 -10.76 -4.52 -17.36
CA VAL A 113 -9.38 -4.35 -17.84
C VAL A 113 -8.81 -2.98 -17.44
N ASN A 114 -9.64 -1.97 -17.23
CA ASN A 114 -9.19 -0.63 -16.83
C ASN A 114 -8.74 -0.53 -15.37
N ILE A 115 -9.24 -1.39 -14.48
CA ILE A 115 -8.89 -1.40 -13.05
C ILE A 115 -7.38 -1.48 -12.80
N PRO A 116 -6.61 -2.46 -13.35
CA PRO A 116 -5.17 -2.51 -13.14
C PRO A 116 -4.43 -1.29 -13.71
N ILE A 117 -4.93 -0.70 -14.80
CA ILE A 117 -4.32 0.50 -15.41
C ILE A 117 -4.44 1.68 -14.46
N ALA A 118 -5.60 1.88 -13.83
CA ALA A 118 -5.80 2.94 -12.85
C ALA A 118 -4.89 2.76 -11.62
N ILE A 119 -4.77 1.55 -11.10
CA ILE A 119 -3.87 1.22 -9.97
C ILE A 119 -2.41 1.54 -10.33
N TRP A 120 -1.97 1.18 -11.54
CA TRP A 120 -0.62 1.49 -12.00
C TRP A 120 -0.38 2.98 -12.21
N ALA A 121 -1.42 3.73 -12.63
CA ALA A 121 -1.34 5.17 -12.78
C ALA A 121 -1.12 5.87 -11.44
N ASP A 122 -1.89 5.49 -10.41
CA ASP A 122 -1.76 6.03 -9.06
C ASP A 122 -0.42 5.65 -8.43
N SER A 123 0.00 4.38 -8.54
CA SER A 123 1.32 3.95 -8.05
C SER A 123 2.49 4.71 -8.73
N SER A 124 2.36 5.03 -10.02
CA SER A 124 3.37 5.83 -10.72
C SER A 124 3.40 7.27 -10.20
N MET A 125 2.25 7.85 -9.86
CA MET A 125 2.15 9.19 -9.29
C MET A 125 2.68 9.26 -7.86
N ASP A 126 2.38 8.27 -7.03
CA ASP A 126 2.93 8.19 -5.67
C ASP A 126 4.46 8.11 -5.70
N SER A 127 5.02 7.34 -6.64
CA SER A 127 6.48 7.26 -6.87
C SER A 127 7.07 8.61 -7.31
N ALA A 128 6.35 9.35 -8.17
CA ALA A 128 6.78 10.68 -8.61
C ALA A 128 6.79 11.68 -7.44
N VAL A 129 5.76 11.64 -6.60
CA VAL A 129 5.65 12.47 -5.40
C VAL A 129 6.74 12.13 -4.39
N GLU A 130 7.02 10.85 -4.13
CA GLU A 130 8.09 10.43 -3.23
C GLU A 130 9.46 10.91 -3.74
N ALA A 131 9.73 10.77 -5.04
CA ALA A 131 10.96 11.26 -5.67
C ALA A 131 11.10 12.78 -5.59
N TYR A 132 10.00 13.52 -5.70
CA TYR A 132 9.96 14.97 -5.52
C TYR A 132 10.19 15.38 -4.05
N ASN A 133 9.47 14.77 -3.11
CA ASN A 133 9.60 15.08 -1.68
C ASN A 133 11.02 14.82 -1.17
N LYS A 134 11.66 13.74 -1.66
CA LYS A 134 13.03 13.39 -1.30
C LYS A 134 14.03 14.51 -1.60
N THR A 135 13.89 15.26 -2.70
CA THR A 135 14.82 16.36 -3.03
C THR A 135 14.64 17.58 -2.12
N ARG A 136 13.48 17.70 -1.46
CA ARG A 136 13.15 18.83 -0.57
C ARG A 136 13.60 18.60 0.86
N THR A 137 13.48 17.39 1.39
CA THR A 137 13.95 17.08 2.75
C THR A 137 15.46 17.31 2.93
N PHE A 138 16.27 17.13 1.87
CA PHE A 138 17.72 17.39 1.93
C PHE A 138 18.09 18.89 2.00
N SER A 139 17.18 19.79 1.61
CA SER A 139 17.48 21.22 1.59
C SER A 139 17.33 21.89 2.95
N ASP A 140 16.45 21.37 3.82
CA ASP A 140 16.25 21.94 5.17
C ASP A 140 17.36 21.56 6.16
N ASP A 141 18.11 20.49 5.92
CA ASP A 141 19.16 20.02 6.85
C ASP A 141 20.55 20.65 6.59
N THR A 142 20.69 21.47 5.54
CA THR A 142 21.99 22.03 5.12
C THR A 142 22.27 23.44 5.68
N THR A 143 21.33 24.07 6.40
CA THR A 143 21.54 25.41 7.00
C THR A 143 21.42 25.38 8.53
N THR A 144 22.21 24.52 9.17
CA THR A 144 22.71 24.81 10.51
C THR A 144 24.22 24.89 10.40
N GLU A 145 24.73 26.07 10.05
CA GLU A 145 26.14 26.39 10.22
C GLU A 145 26.47 26.15 11.70
N PRO A 146 27.37 25.21 12.04
CA PRO A 146 27.71 24.96 13.43
C PRO A 146 28.41 26.20 13.96
N GLU A 147 27.74 26.91 14.86
CA GLU A 147 28.38 27.92 15.70
C GLU A 147 29.54 27.21 16.43
N VAL A 148 30.76 27.49 15.98
CA VAL A 148 32.00 27.00 16.56
C VAL A 148 32.12 27.59 17.96
N SER A 149 31.54 26.90 18.93
CA SER A 149 31.88 27.04 20.35
C SER A 149 33.16 26.27 20.60
N THR A 150 34.27 27.00 20.57
CA THR A 150 35.59 26.61 21.06
C THR A 150 35.58 26.60 22.58
N GLU A 151 35.38 25.43 23.22
CA GLU A 151 35.78 25.06 24.60
C GLU A 151 35.10 23.71 24.90
N ASP A 152 35.65 22.70 25.57
CA ASP A 152 36.89 22.50 26.32
C ASP A 152 37.03 20.98 26.57
N THR A 153 38.27 20.50 26.62
CA THR A 153 38.80 19.31 27.31
C THR A 153 38.12 17.93 27.20
N ARG A 154 38.81 17.07 26.43
CA ARG A 154 38.97 15.60 26.51
C ARG A 154 38.35 14.88 27.72
N THR A 155 37.58 13.82 27.42
CA THR A 155 37.69 12.52 28.10
C THR A 155 37.57 11.40 27.05
N PRO A 156 38.58 10.50 26.90
CA PRO A 156 38.49 9.36 26.00
C PRO A 156 37.63 8.26 26.63
N GLY A 157 36.31 8.38 26.47
CA GLY A 157 35.35 7.33 26.77
C GLY A 157 35.31 6.31 25.64
N ALA A 158 35.65 5.06 25.95
CA ALA A 158 35.62 3.92 25.04
C ALA A 158 34.27 3.84 24.30
N ARG A 159 34.29 4.13 23.00
CA ARG A 159 33.18 3.80 22.09
C ARG A 159 33.09 2.29 22.02
N ALA A 160 32.17 1.71 22.78
CA ALA A 160 31.72 0.34 22.57
C ALA A 160 31.18 0.27 21.14
N GLY A 161 32.00 -0.27 20.23
CA GLY A 161 31.59 -0.54 18.87
C GLY A 161 30.39 -1.49 18.93
N SER A 162 29.24 -1.00 18.48
CA SER A 162 28.11 -1.86 18.13
C SER A 162 28.52 -2.68 16.92
N THR A 163 29.29 -3.73 17.14
CA THR A 163 29.49 -4.80 16.16
C THR A 163 28.15 -5.50 16.04
N SER A 164 27.29 -5.02 15.13
CA SER A 164 26.15 -5.80 14.66
C SER A 164 26.72 -7.13 14.19
N PRO A 165 26.40 -8.26 14.86
CA PRO A 165 26.95 -9.54 14.47
C PRO A 165 26.57 -9.78 13.02
N SER A 166 27.56 -10.10 12.19
CA SER A 166 27.41 -10.49 10.78
C SER A 166 26.76 -11.88 10.69
N GLY A 167 25.58 -12.00 11.29
CA GLY A 167 24.74 -13.18 11.18
C GLY A 167 24.20 -13.31 9.75
N PRO A 168 23.78 -14.52 9.36
CA PRO A 168 23.12 -14.74 8.08
C PRO A 168 21.92 -13.78 7.94
N PRO A 169 21.58 -13.37 6.69
CA PRO A 169 20.50 -12.44 6.44
C PRO A 169 19.21 -12.94 7.10
N GLY A 170 18.76 -12.20 8.11
CA GLY A 170 17.52 -12.49 8.81
C GLY A 170 16.33 -11.82 8.13
N VAL A 171 15.15 -12.41 8.29
CA VAL A 171 13.90 -11.81 7.85
C VAL A 171 13.15 -11.29 9.08
N PHE A 172 12.78 -10.01 9.05
CA PHE A 172 12.12 -9.30 10.16
C PHE A 172 12.88 -9.32 11.49
N GLY A 173 14.22 -9.41 11.42
CA GLY A 173 15.09 -9.44 12.60
C GLY A 173 15.31 -10.85 13.18
N PHE A 174 14.83 -11.90 12.50
CA PHE A 174 15.06 -13.29 12.88
C PHE A 174 15.87 -14.02 11.80
N ALA A 175 16.88 -14.79 12.21
CA ALA A 175 17.73 -15.56 11.30
C ALA A 175 17.18 -16.97 11.09
N PHE A 176 16.93 -17.36 9.84
CA PHE A 176 16.56 -18.75 9.52
C PHE A 176 17.65 -19.73 9.99
N GLY A 177 17.25 -20.89 10.49
CA GLY A 177 18.14 -21.87 11.12
C GLY A 177 18.59 -21.54 12.55
N ALA A 178 18.19 -20.38 13.11
CA ALA A 178 18.42 -20.07 14.52
C ALA A 178 17.65 -21.04 15.42
N SER A 179 18.17 -21.27 16.64
CA SER A 179 17.44 -22.01 17.67
C SER A 179 16.29 -21.18 18.24
N MET A 180 15.37 -21.85 18.94
CA MET A 180 14.30 -21.18 19.68
C MET A 180 14.84 -20.17 20.70
N GLU A 181 15.89 -20.55 21.44
CA GLU A 181 16.55 -19.66 22.41
C GLU A 181 17.17 -18.41 21.75
N ALA A 182 17.86 -18.59 20.62
CA ALA A 182 18.44 -17.47 19.89
C ALA A 182 17.35 -16.53 19.33
N SER A 183 16.25 -17.08 18.85
CA SER A 183 15.11 -16.30 18.36
C SER A 183 14.41 -15.54 19.50
N ALA A 184 14.27 -16.17 20.67
CA ALA A 184 13.75 -15.52 21.87
C ALA A 184 14.65 -14.38 22.34
N ALA A 185 15.98 -14.55 22.27
CA ALA A 185 16.95 -13.50 22.58
C ALA A 185 16.82 -12.32 21.62
N ALA A 186 16.71 -12.56 20.31
CA ALA A 186 16.49 -11.51 19.31
C ALA A 186 15.18 -10.73 19.57
N CYS A 187 14.10 -11.44 19.90
CA CYS A 187 12.82 -10.81 20.29
C CYS A 187 12.97 -9.87 21.49
N ARG A 188 13.61 -10.35 22.57
CA ARG A 188 13.81 -9.56 23.81
C ARG A 188 14.76 -8.39 23.60
N GLN A 189 15.79 -8.55 22.75
CA GLN A 189 16.71 -7.47 22.40
C GLN A 189 16.00 -6.34 21.65
N GLY A 190 14.97 -6.67 20.86
CA GLY A 190 14.05 -5.69 20.25
C GLY A 190 13.07 -5.03 21.24
N GLY A 191 13.15 -5.34 22.54
CA GLY A 191 12.24 -4.79 23.56
C GLY A 191 10.85 -5.42 23.57
N HIS A 192 10.71 -6.64 23.02
CA HIS A 192 9.43 -7.33 22.91
C HIS A 192 9.30 -8.51 23.89
N THR A 193 8.07 -8.91 24.16
CA THR A 193 7.76 -10.06 25.02
C THR A 193 7.75 -11.34 24.17
N TRP A 194 8.39 -12.38 24.68
CA TRP A 194 8.43 -13.71 24.08
C TRP A 194 7.50 -14.69 24.81
N SER A 195 6.80 -15.54 24.08
CA SER A 195 6.02 -16.67 24.61
C SER A 195 6.18 -17.91 23.71
N GLU A 196 6.06 -19.09 24.28
CA GLU A 196 6.18 -20.37 23.58
C GLU A 196 4.84 -21.13 23.63
N GLU A 197 4.42 -21.70 22.51
CA GLU A 197 3.17 -22.45 22.40
C GLU A 197 3.34 -23.59 21.38
N GLU A 198 3.16 -24.84 21.83
CA GLU A 198 3.12 -26.04 20.96
C GLU A 198 4.27 -26.17 19.94
N GLY A 199 5.49 -25.78 20.31
CA GLY A 199 6.65 -25.84 19.42
C GLY A 199 6.83 -24.63 18.49
N ALA A 200 5.95 -23.64 18.58
CA ALA A 200 6.10 -22.33 17.98
C ALA A 200 6.54 -21.28 19.01
N GLY A 201 7.31 -20.30 18.52
CA GLY A 201 7.65 -19.10 19.28
C GLY A 201 6.76 -17.94 18.87
N ARG A 202 6.37 -17.08 19.81
CA ARG A 202 5.68 -15.82 19.53
C ARG A 202 6.44 -14.66 20.14
N CYS A 203 6.67 -13.64 19.34
CA CYS A 203 7.19 -12.35 19.76
C CYS A 203 6.08 -11.30 19.63
N SER A 204 5.91 -10.46 20.64
CA SER A 204 4.87 -9.42 20.63
C SER A 204 5.10 -8.32 19.58
N GLY A 205 6.26 -8.31 18.93
CA GLY A 205 6.68 -7.35 17.90
C GLY A 205 7.60 -7.99 16.87
N ALA A 206 7.97 -7.23 15.83
CA ALA A 206 9.03 -7.57 14.89
C ALA A 206 10.30 -6.77 15.26
N PRO A 207 11.44 -7.44 15.58
CA PRO A 207 12.67 -6.74 15.98
C PRO A 207 13.27 -5.83 14.91
N ALA A 208 13.02 -6.09 13.63
CA ALA A 208 13.44 -5.20 12.54
C ALA A 208 12.35 -4.18 12.21
N GLU A 209 12.78 -2.96 11.90
CA GLU A 209 11.92 -1.89 11.42
C GLU A 209 11.23 -2.29 10.10
N GLY A 210 9.96 -1.91 9.94
CA GLY A 210 9.27 -2.01 8.66
C GLY A 210 7.77 -2.24 8.74
N LEU A 211 7.27 -2.94 9.78
CA LEU A 211 5.84 -3.25 9.92
C LEU A 211 5.40 -2.98 11.37
N ALA A 212 5.08 -1.71 11.66
CA ALA A 212 4.65 -1.27 12.98
C ALA A 212 3.40 -2.03 13.44
N GLY A 213 3.38 -2.43 14.71
CA GLY A 213 2.23 -3.14 15.31
C GLY A 213 2.07 -4.61 14.90
N ALA A 214 3.00 -5.18 14.13
CA ALA A 214 3.00 -6.60 13.79
C ALA A 214 3.54 -7.45 14.95
N ALA A 215 2.84 -8.51 15.32
CA ALA A 215 3.39 -9.57 16.16
C ALA A 215 4.07 -10.64 15.27
N ALA A 216 5.15 -11.27 15.72
CA ALA A 216 5.82 -12.33 14.97
C ALA A 216 5.50 -13.71 15.56
N GLN A 217 5.10 -14.65 14.70
CA GLN A 217 4.99 -16.07 15.00
C GLN A 217 6.10 -16.81 14.25
N LEU A 218 6.82 -17.68 14.96
CA LEU A 218 8.01 -18.37 14.49
C LEU A 218 7.77 -19.87 14.56
N ASP A 219 7.93 -20.56 13.44
CA ASP A 219 7.79 -22.02 13.37
C ASP A 219 9.17 -22.67 13.31
N PHE A 220 9.35 -23.73 14.10
CA PHE A 220 10.60 -24.47 14.22
C PHE A 220 10.43 -25.91 13.73
N THR A 221 11.42 -26.41 12.99
CA THR A 221 11.53 -27.81 12.59
C THR A 221 12.89 -28.33 13.07
N ASP A 222 12.92 -29.44 13.80
CA ASP A 222 14.13 -29.98 14.42
C ASP A 222 14.90 -28.94 15.27
N GLY A 223 14.15 -28.08 15.96
CA GLY A 223 14.70 -27.00 16.80
C GLY A 223 15.31 -25.82 16.04
N ARG A 224 15.07 -25.73 14.72
CA ARG A 224 15.62 -24.70 13.82
C ARG A 224 14.49 -23.87 13.21
N LEU A 225 14.66 -22.54 13.16
CA LEU A 225 13.68 -21.62 12.60
C LEU A 225 13.52 -21.85 11.08
N THR A 226 12.32 -22.20 10.62
CA THR A 226 12.03 -22.47 9.20
C THR A 226 11.01 -21.50 8.59
N ALA A 227 10.16 -20.87 9.42
CA ALA A 227 9.25 -19.84 8.97
C ALA A 227 9.10 -18.71 10.00
N VAL A 228 8.92 -17.50 9.50
CA VAL A 228 8.55 -16.32 10.30
C VAL A 228 7.28 -15.75 9.69
N GLU A 229 6.23 -15.62 10.48
CA GLU A 229 4.95 -15.06 10.09
C GLU A 229 4.65 -13.82 10.92
N LEU A 230 4.61 -12.65 10.27
CA LEU A 230 4.12 -11.44 10.90
C LEU A 230 2.60 -11.41 10.81
N VAL A 231 1.96 -11.18 11.95
CA VAL A 231 0.52 -11.07 12.11
C VAL A 231 0.19 -9.63 12.46
N ILE A 232 -0.37 -8.92 11.49
CA ILE A 232 -0.78 -7.52 11.62
C ILE A 232 -2.28 -7.51 11.89
N ARG A 233 -2.67 -6.80 12.96
CA ARG A 233 -4.07 -6.52 13.30
C ARG A 233 -4.44 -5.14 12.79
N PRO A 234 -5.03 -5.03 11.58
CA PRO A 234 -5.50 -3.75 11.08
C PRO A 234 -6.61 -3.16 11.97
N PRO A 235 -6.88 -1.85 11.84
CA PRO A 235 -8.06 -1.22 12.45
C PRO A 235 -9.37 -1.91 12.06
N ASP A 236 -10.38 -1.82 12.93
CA ASP A 236 -11.70 -2.42 12.75
C ASP A 236 -12.63 -1.60 11.82
N ASP A 237 -12.05 -0.84 10.90
CA ASP A 237 -12.75 -0.11 9.85
C ASP A 237 -12.16 -0.43 8.46
N ALA A 238 -13.00 -0.39 7.42
CA ALA A 238 -12.60 -0.84 6.08
C ALA A 238 -11.45 -0.01 5.49
N GLN A 239 -11.40 1.28 5.81
CA GLN A 239 -10.36 2.20 5.31
C GLN A 239 -9.02 1.93 5.99
N GLY A 240 -9.00 1.80 7.32
CA GLY A 240 -7.82 1.46 8.10
C GLY A 240 -7.27 0.08 7.71
N TRP A 241 -8.16 -0.87 7.46
CA TRP A 241 -7.80 -2.19 6.95
C TRP A 241 -7.13 -2.14 5.59
N ALA A 242 -7.74 -1.47 4.62
CA ALA A 242 -7.19 -1.32 3.28
C ALA A 242 -5.85 -0.56 3.30
N SER A 243 -5.71 0.44 4.17
CA SER A 243 -4.48 1.23 4.32
C SER A 243 -3.35 0.39 4.91
N ALA A 244 -3.60 -0.34 6.01
CA ALA A 244 -2.63 -1.27 6.59
C ALA A 244 -2.17 -2.34 5.58
N PHE A 245 -3.08 -2.85 4.75
CA PHE A 245 -2.73 -3.79 3.69
C PHE A 245 -1.80 -3.17 2.65
N ARG A 246 -2.13 -1.98 2.14
CA ARG A 246 -1.33 -1.26 1.14
C ARG A 246 0.04 -0.85 1.67
N GLU A 247 0.11 -0.36 2.90
CA GLU A 247 1.37 -0.02 3.56
C GLU A 247 2.25 -1.26 3.70
N THR A 248 1.67 -2.38 4.11
CA THR A 248 2.38 -3.67 4.19
C THR A 248 2.90 -4.11 2.82
N GLU A 249 2.06 -4.05 1.78
CA GLU A 249 2.47 -4.36 0.40
C GLU A 249 3.58 -3.42 -0.07
N ALA A 250 3.48 -2.12 0.20
CA ALA A 250 4.47 -1.12 -0.19
C ALA A 250 5.83 -1.35 0.49
N VAL A 251 5.84 -1.72 1.77
CA VAL A 251 7.07 -2.10 2.49
C VAL A 251 7.71 -3.32 1.83
N LEU A 252 6.93 -4.36 1.53
CA LEU A 252 7.44 -5.56 0.86
C LEU A 252 7.95 -5.27 -0.55
N VAL A 253 7.28 -4.37 -1.29
CA VAL A 253 7.72 -3.97 -2.62
C VAL A 253 9.02 -3.17 -2.56
N ARG A 254 9.19 -2.30 -1.56
CA ARG A 254 10.42 -1.54 -1.34
C ARG A 254 11.60 -2.46 -0.99
N THR A 255 11.35 -3.47 -0.17
CA THR A 255 12.40 -4.39 0.32
C THR A 255 12.73 -5.50 -0.67
N HIS A 256 11.75 -6.05 -1.38
CA HIS A 256 11.90 -7.25 -2.21
C HIS A 256 11.58 -7.04 -3.69
N GLY A 257 11.23 -5.83 -4.11
CA GLY A 257 10.77 -5.54 -5.47
C GLY A 257 9.34 -6.00 -5.72
N LYS A 258 8.93 -6.11 -7.00
CA LYS A 258 7.55 -6.50 -7.34
C LYS A 258 7.28 -7.97 -7.03
N SER A 259 6.07 -8.28 -6.58
CA SER A 259 5.62 -9.67 -6.38
C SER A 259 5.63 -10.42 -7.70
N LYS A 260 6.03 -11.70 -7.68
CA LYS A 260 6.00 -12.60 -8.84
C LYS A 260 4.59 -13.08 -9.14
N GLU A 261 3.81 -13.36 -8.09
CA GLU A 261 2.41 -13.79 -8.21
C GLU A 261 1.52 -12.90 -7.36
N ARG A 262 0.31 -12.64 -7.84
CA ARG A 262 -0.69 -11.82 -7.16
C ARG A 262 -2.09 -12.32 -7.49
N THR A 263 -2.86 -12.65 -6.46
CA THR A 263 -4.24 -13.12 -6.58
C THR A 263 -5.10 -12.41 -5.56
N PHE A 264 -6.07 -11.62 -6.00
CA PHE A 264 -7.05 -10.98 -5.11
C PHE A 264 -8.45 -11.24 -5.63
N VAL A 265 -9.31 -11.73 -4.76
CA VAL A 265 -10.71 -12.01 -5.03
C VAL A 265 -11.55 -11.28 -3.98
N VAL A 266 -12.29 -10.28 -4.45
CA VAL A 266 -13.29 -9.56 -3.67
C VAL A 266 -14.65 -9.80 -4.34
N PRO A 267 -15.52 -10.65 -3.77
CA PRO A 267 -16.87 -10.86 -4.28
C PRO A 267 -17.66 -9.55 -4.38
N ASP A 268 -18.60 -9.45 -5.32
CA ASP A 268 -19.36 -8.21 -5.57
C ASP A 268 -20.16 -7.74 -4.34
N ASP A 269 -20.71 -8.67 -3.57
CA ASP A 269 -21.43 -8.41 -2.32
C ASP A 269 -20.51 -7.88 -1.20
N CYS A 270 -19.20 -8.03 -1.35
CA CYS A 270 -18.17 -7.57 -0.41
C CYS A 270 -17.50 -6.24 -0.80
N LYS A 271 -17.90 -5.64 -1.93
CA LYS A 271 -17.33 -4.36 -2.39
C LYS A 271 -17.92 -3.14 -1.68
N ALA A 272 -19.09 -3.29 -1.04
CA ALA A 272 -19.66 -2.24 -0.21
C ALA A 272 -18.82 -2.08 1.07
N GLU A 273 -18.50 -0.84 1.43
CA GLU A 273 -17.61 -0.50 2.54
C GLU A 273 -18.10 -1.11 3.86
N GLU A 274 -19.40 -1.01 4.14
CA GLU A 274 -20.06 -1.54 5.33
C GLU A 274 -20.12 -3.07 5.39
N ARG A 275 -19.83 -3.77 4.27
CA ARG A 275 -19.82 -5.24 4.18
C ARG A 275 -18.41 -5.82 4.13
N PHE A 276 -17.43 -5.01 3.74
CA PHE A 276 -16.08 -5.47 3.46
C PHE A 276 -15.47 -6.25 4.63
N LEU A 277 -15.46 -5.68 5.84
CA LEU A 277 -14.84 -6.34 7.01
C LEU A 277 -15.56 -7.62 7.43
N ALA A 278 -16.88 -7.64 7.37
CA ALA A 278 -17.65 -8.86 7.62
C ALA A 278 -17.26 -9.95 6.62
N CYS A 279 -17.13 -9.60 5.33
CA CYS A 279 -16.65 -10.53 4.32
C CYS A 279 -15.20 -10.99 4.53
N VAL A 280 -14.30 -10.12 4.99
CA VAL A 280 -12.93 -10.52 5.34
C VAL A 280 -12.96 -11.51 6.50
N ALA A 281 -13.70 -11.23 7.57
CA ALA A 281 -13.85 -12.12 8.73
C ALA A 281 -14.49 -13.47 8.36
N GLU A 282 -15.43 -13.48 7.42
CA GLU A 282 -16.03 -14.69 6.86
C GLU A 282 -15.11 -15.45 5.88
N GLY A 283 -13.95 -14.88 5.53
CA GLY A 283 -13.01 -15.47 4.57
C GLY A 283 -13.48 -15.40 3.11
N LYS A 284 -14.51 -14.61 2.80
CA LYS A 284 -15.00 -14.38 1.42
C LYS A 284 -14.03 -13.54 0.60
N VAL A 285 -13.38 -12.58 1.25
CA VAL A 285 -12.29 -11.82 0.65
C VAL A 285 -11.01 -12.61 0.82
N THR A 286 -10.40 -13.01 -0.30
CA THR A 286 -9.12 -13.69 -0.31
C THR A 286 -8.12 -12.89 -1.13
N GLY A 287 -6.89 -12.86 -0.66
CA GLY A 287 -5.83 -12.08 -1.30
C GLY A 287 -4.47 -12.62 -0.93
N SER A 288 -3.60 -12.75 -1.90
CA SER A 288 -2.18 -13.03 -1.68
C SER A 288 -1.28 -12.39 -2.73
N ALA A 289 -0.07 -12.07 -2.30
CA ALA A 289 1.04 -11.71 -3.16
C ALA A 289 2.28 -12.48 -2.70
N SER A 290 3.12 -12.95 -3.62
CA SER A 290 4.32 -13.72 -3.29
C SER A 290 5.57 -13.18 -3.97
N TRP A 291 6.69 -13.28 -3.28
CA TRP A 291 8.03 -12.95 -3.74
C TRP A 291 8.90 -14.20 -3.59
N SER A 292 9.75 -14.47 -4.58
CA SER A 292 10.85 -15.41 -4.42
C SER A 292 12.15 -14.63 -4.47
N LEU A 293 12.98 -14.84 -3.44
CA LEU A 293 14.26 -14.20 -3.25
C LEU A 293 15.36 -15.02 -3.93
N ASP A 294 16.47 -14.37 -4.25
CA ASP A 294 17.57 -14.99 -5.01
C ASP A 294 18.29 -16.09 -4.22
N ASP A 295 18.16 -16.07 -2.89
CA ASP A 295 18.71 -17.06 -1.96
C ASP A 295 17.76 -18.26 -1.72
N GLY A 296 16.69 -18.38 -2.53
CA GLY A 296 15.72 -19.47 -2.46
C GLY A 296 14.61 -19.28 -1.41
N HIS A 297 14.68 -18.23 -0.59
CA HIS A 297 13.62 -17.91 0.36
C HIS A 297 12.38 -17.39 -0.37
N SER A 298 11.23 -17.51 0.29
CA SER A 298 9.98 -16.93 -0.21
C SER A 298 9.33 -16.06 0.85
N VAL A 299 8.69 -14.98 0.41
CA VAL A 299 7.85 -14.12 1.23
C VAL A 299 6.45 -14.12 0.62
N ALA A 300 5.42 -14.23 1.44
CA ALA A 300 4.03 -14.17 1.00
C ALA A 300 3.24 -13.23 1.90
N LEU A 301 2.53 -12.29 1.29
CA LEU A 301 1.52 -11.45 1.92
C LEU A 301 0.17 -12.11 1.69
N SER A 302 -0.67 -12.24 2.73
CA SER A 302 -2.00 -12.80 2.59
C SER A 302 -3.02 -12.17 3.54
N ILE A 303 -4.29 -12.33 3.17
CA ILE A 303 -5.46 -11.97 3.98
C ILE A 303 -5.93 -13.22 4.72
N ALA A 304 -6.02 -13.15 6.04
CA ALA A 304 -6.53 -14.25 6.87
C ALA A 304 -7.78 -13.81 7.64
N GLY A 305 -8.94 -14.32 7.24
CA GLY A 305 -10.21 -14.09 7.93
C GLY A 305 -10.42 -14.93 9.18
N SER A 306 -9.76 -16.10 9.25
CA SER A 306 -9.94 -17.09 10.32
C SER A 306 -8.60 -17.52 10.92
N PRO A 307 -8.54 -17.73 12.25
CA PRO A 307 -9.59 -17.39 13.22
C PRO A 307 -9.74 -15.86 13.36
N PRO A 308 -10.96 -15.35 13.68
CA PRO A 308 -11.15 -13.93 13.93
C PRO A 308 -10.30 -13.46 15.13
N PRO A 309 -9.82 -12.20 15.14
CA PRO A 309 -10.10 -11.14 14.16
C PRO A 309 -9.37 -11.33 12.83
N SER A 310 -9.87 -10.69 11.76
CA SER A 310 -9.18 -10.71 10.48
C SER A 310 -7.80 -10.09 10.58
N THR A 311 -6.80 -10.73 9.99
CA THR A 311 -5.40 -10.31 10.04
C THR A 311 -4.80 -10.20 8.65
N ILE A 312 -3.79 -9.35 8.53
CA ILE A 312 -2.88 -9.32 7.39
C ILE A 312 -1.65 -10.13 7.81
N ARG A 313 -1.28 -11.13 7.02
CA ARG A 313 -0.17 -12.03 7.34
C ARG A 313 0.95 -11.86 6.34
N VAL A 314 2.17 -11.73 6.84
CA VAL A 314 3.39 -11.76 6.01
C VAL A 314 4.23 -12.94 6.45
N ARG A 315 4.27 -13.98 5.63
CA ARG A 315 4.99 -15.21 5.93
C ARG A 315 6.24 -15.32 5.08
N ALA A 316 7.39 -15.36 5.73
CA ALA A 316 8.66 -15.73 5.14
C ALA A 316 9.01 -17.19 5.44
N ARG A 317 9.56 -17.91 4.46
CA ARG A 317 9.99 -19.31 4.59
C ARG A 317 11.40 -19.49 4.05
N SER A 318 12.16 -20.36 4.71
CA SER A 318 13.43 -20.85 4.18
C SER A 318 13.22 -21.69 2.92
N GLY A 319 14.03 -21.43 1.88
CA GLY A 319 14.16 -22.36 0.76
C GLY A 319 14.71 -23.70 1.26
N GLN A 320 14.08 -24.80 0.89
CA GLN A 320 14.62 -26.15 1.13
C GLN A 320 15.60 -26.54 0.04
#